data_AF-A0A820P5H8-F1
#
_entry.id   AF-A0A820P5H8-F1
#
_cell.length_a   1.000
_cell.length_b   1.000
_cell.length_c   1.000
_cell.angle_alpha   90.00
_cell.angle_beta   90.00
_cell.angle_gamma   90.00
#
_symmetry.space_group_name_H-M   'P 1'
#
loop_
_entity.id
_entity.type
_entity.pdbx_description
1 polymer ?
#
loop_
_entity_poly.entity_id
_entity_poly.type
_entity_poly.pdbx_seq_one_letter_code
_entity_poly.pdbx_strand_id
1 'polypeptide(L)'
;NRFLFFFILSPGVDPLKEVETLGKKLGYTLQAGKFYNISLGQGQEIVAENALEISAKEGHWIVLQNIHLVRHWLPILERKLERILEIAQENFRIFMSAEPSADSSAHVIPPGILEHSIKITNESHT
;
A
#
# COMPACT_ATOMS: atom_id res chain seq x y z
N ASN A 1 13.53 6.93 8.85
CA ASN A 1 13.16 6.34 7.55
C ASN A 1 11.70 5.93 7.56
N ARG A 2 10.89 6.48 6.65
CA ARG A 2 9.51 6.03 6.42
C ARG A 2 9.53 5.17 5.17
N PHE A 3 9.08 3.92 5.29
CA PHE A 3 9.17 2.95 4.23
C PHE A 3 7.82 2.75 3.56
N LEU A 4 7.79 2.86 2.23
CA LEU A 4 6.73 2.35 1.38
C LEU A 4 7.03 0.87 1.09
N PHE A 5 6.04 -0.01 1.23
CA PHE A 5 6.17 -1.41 0.82
C PHE A 5 5.25 -1.67 -0.37
N PHE A 6 5.78 -2.33 -1.40
CA PHE A 6 5.03 -2.69 -2.60
C PHE A 6 5.10 -4.19 -2.84
N PHE A 7 3.96 -4.86 -2.73
CA PHE A 7 3.82 -6.29 -2.94
C PHE A 7 3.33 -6.56 -4.36
N ILE A 8 4.12 -7.35 -5.09
CA ILE A 8 3.69 -7.94 -6.35
C ILE A 8 3.01 -9.26 -6.00
N LEU A 9 1.71 -9.35 -6.25
CA LEU A 9 0.91 -10.52 -5.91
C LEU A 9 1.15 -11.62 -6.93
N SER A 10 1.56 -12.79 -6.44
CA SER A 10 1.64 -14.04 -7.21
C SER A 10 0.40 -14.89 -6.94
N PRO A 11 -0.10 -15.65 -7.92
CA PRO A 11 -1.22 -16.58 -7.70
C PRO A 11 -0.95 -17.52 -6.51
N GLY A 12 -1.93 -17.64 -5.61
CA GLY A 12 -1.88 -18.59 -4.49
C GLY A 12 -1.16 -18.11 -3.22
N VAL A 13 -0.60 -16.90 -3.20
CA VAL A 13 0.11 -16.35 -2.03
C VAL A 13 -0.39 -14.95 -1.68
N ASP A 14 -0.78 -14.74 -0.41
CA ASP A 14 -1.24 -13.44 0.10
C ASP A 14 -0.29 -12.89 1.18
N PRO A 15 0.68 -12.04 0.81
CA PRO A 15 1.61 -11.44 1.76
C PRO A 15 0.95 -10.43 2.71
N LEU A 16 -0.25 -9.93 2.39
CA LEU A 16 -0.93 -8.94 3.24
C LEU A 16 -1.43 -9.57 4.55
N LYS A 17 -1.71 -10.88 4.54
CA LYS A 17 -2.04 -11.63 5.76
C LYS A 17 -0.91 -11.62 6.79
N GLU A 18 0.35 -11.61 6.34
CA GLU A 18 1.52 -11.51 7.22
C GLU A 18 1.64 -10.10 7.81
N VAL A 19 1.38 -9.06 7.00
CA VAL A 19 1.31 -7.67 7.46
C VAL A 19 0.25 -7.50 8.55
N GLU A 20 -0.95 -8.06 8.35
CA GLU A 20 -2.01 -8.03 9.38
C GLU A 20 -1.60 -8.78 10.66
N THR A 21 -0.95 -9.92 10.51
CA THR A 21 -0.49 -10.72 11.66
C THR A 21 0.59 -9.98 12.45
N LEU A 22 1.52 -9.32 11.76
CA LEU A 22 2.54 -8.48 12.37
C LEU A 22 1.91 -7.26 13.04
N GLY A 23 0.99 -6.58 12.36
CA GLY A 23 0.25 -5.43 12.88
C GLY A 23 -0.45 -5.78 14.21
N LYS A 24 -1.14 -6.94 14.26
CA LYS A 24 -1.74 -7.47 15.49
C LYS A 24 -0.73 -7.65 16.63
N LYS A 25 0.43 -8.26 16.34
CA LYS A 25 1.50 -8.44 17.34
C LYS A 25 2.05 -7.13 17.88
N LEU A 26 2.04 -6.07 17.06
CA LEU A 26 2.57 -4.75 17.40
C LEU A 26 1.49 -3.74 17.85
N GLY A 27 0.22 -4.17 17.94
CA GLY A 27 -0.90 -3.32 18.37
C GLY A 27 -1.51 -2.43 17.29
N TYR A 28 -1.09 -2.56 16.02
CA TYR A 28 -1.74 -1.93 14.86
C TYR A 28 -2.90 -2.82 14.40
N THR A 29 -4.08 -2.58 14.96
CA THR A 29 -5.28 -3.38 14.67
C THR A 29 -6.43 -2.49 14.22
N LEU A 30 -7.37 -3.09 13.50
CA LEU A 30 -8.64 -2.47 13.12
C LEU A 30 -9.41 -2.03 14.38
N GLN A 31 -9.44 -2.88 15.42
CA GLN A 31 -10.15 -2.62 16.67
C GLN A 31 -9.57 -1.43 17.44
N ALA A 32 -8.25 -1.23 17.37
CA ALA A 32 -7.59 -0.07 17.96
C ALA A 32 -7.69 1.20 17.09
N GLY A 33 -8.27 1.12 15.89
CA GLY A 33 -8.31 2.22 14.93
C GLY A 33 -6.94 2.60 14.33
N LYS A 34 -5.94 1.69 14.44
CA LYS A 34 -4.54 1.93 14.05
C LYS A 34 -4.12 1.18 12.79
N PHE A 35 -5.05 0.49 12.15
CA PHE A 35 -4.81 -0.26 10.92
C PHE A 35 -5.96 -0.02 9.96
N TYR A 36 -5.66 0.25 8.69
CA TYR A 36 -6.63 0.46 7.63
C TYR A 36 -6.32 -0.54 6.51
N ASN A 37 -7.33 -1.26 6.03
CA ASN A 37 -7.17 -2.18 4.90
C ASN A 37 -8.23 -1.88 3.85
N ILE A 38 -7.81 -1.36 2.71
CA ILE A 38 -8.70 -0.84 1.66
C ILE A 38 -8.38 -1.57 0.37
N SER A 39 -9.37 -2.28 -0.17
CA SER A 39 -9.28 -2.85 -1.51
C SER A 39 -9.76 -1.83 -2.53
N LEU A 40 -8.90 -1.45 -3.48
CA LEU A 40 -9.21 -0.43 -4.47
C LEU A 40 -10.01 -1.04 -5.62
N GLY A 41 -11.12 -0.37 -5.91
CA GLY A 41 -11.96 -0.54 -7.08
C GLY A 41 -12.63 0.80 -7.38
N GLN A 42 -13.59 0.82 -8.29
CA GLN A 42 -14.28 2.04 -8.68
C GLN A 42 -14.89 2.75 -7.44
N GLY A 43 -14.50 4.01 -7.22
CA GLY A 43 -15.06 4.86 -6.16
C GLY A 43 -14.40 4.71 -4.78
N GLN A 44 -13.36 3.90 -4.63
CA GLN A 44 -12.64 3.72 -3.36
C GLN A 44 -11.51 4.74 -3.14
N GLU A 45 -11.23 5.59 -4.14
CA GLU A 45 -10.12 6.54 -4.12
C GLU A 45 -10.26 7.53 -2.96
N ILE A 46 -11.45 8.09 -2.76
CA ILE A 46 -11.70 9.07 -1.68
C ILE A 46 -11.54 8.42 -0.29
N VAL A 47 -11.97 7.17 -0.14
CA VAL A 47 -11.82 6.41 1.12
C VAL A 47 -10.34 6.17 1.39
N ALA A 48 -9.59 5.78 0.37
CA ALA A 48 -8.15 5.58 0.45
C ALA A 48 -7.40 6.87 0.81
N GLU A 49 -7.74 8.00 0.17
CA GLU A 49 -7.13 9.29 0.47
C GLU A 49 -7.35 9.72 1.92
N ASN A 50 -8.59 9.61 2.42
CA ASN A 50 -8.90 9.99 3.79
C ASN A 50 -8.17 9.10 4.81
N ALA A 51 -8.18 7.79 4.59
CA ALA A 51 -7.46 6.86 5.45
C ALA A 51 -5.95 7.09 5.42
N LEU A 52 -5.39 7.44 4.26
CA LEU A 52 -3.98 7.74 4.08
C LEU A 52 -3.55 8.98 4.88
N GLU A 53 -4.32 10.07 4.79
CA GLU A 53 -4.03 11.30 5.53
C GLU A 53 -4.16 11.10 7.05
N ILE A 54 -5.20 10.40 7.51
CA ILE A 54 -5.35 10.05 8.94
C ILE A 54 -4.19 9.18 9.40
N SER A 55 -3.84 8.15 8.62
CA SER A 55 -2.78 7.22 9.00
C SER A 55 -1.43 7.90 9.06
N ALA A 56 -1.14 8.80 8.12
CA ALA A 56 0.08 9.59 8.10
C ALA A 56 0.20 10.45 9.36
N LYS A 57 -0.89 11.15 9.73
CA LYS A 57 -0.92 12.07 10.87
C LYS A 57 -0.80 11.37 12.21
N GLU A 58 -1.45 10.21 12.37
CA GLU A 58 -1.55 9.50 13.64
C GLU A 58 -0.53 8.35 13.77
N GLY A 59 0.24 8.07 12.71
CA GLY A 59 1.24 7.00 12.68
C GLY A 59 0.64 5.60 12.59
N HIS A 60 -0.51 5.48 11.93
CA HIS A 60 -1.18 4.20 11.71
C HIS A 60 -0.59 3.44 10.52
N TRP A 61 -1.03 2.19 10.38
CA TRP A 61 -0.69 1.36 9.23
C TRP A 61 -1.84 1.36 8.24
N ILE A 62 -1.52 1.46 6.95
CA ILE A 62 -2.51 1.39 5.87
C ILE A 62 -2.07 0.39 4.80
N VAL A 63 -3.02 -0.44 4.38
CA VAL A 63 -2.90 -1.34 3.24
C VAL A 63 -3.82 -0.83 2.13
N LEU A 64 -3.25 -0.56 0.96
CA LEU A 64 -3.97 -0.27 -0.28
C LEU A 64 -3.83 -1.46 -1.22
N GLN A 65 -4.88 -2.26 -1.36
CA GLN A 65 -4.85 -3.42 -2.24
C GLN A 65 -5.27 -3.06 -3.66
N ASN A 66 -4.74 -3.79 -4.62
CA ASN A 66 -5.16 -3.76 -6.02
C ASN A 66 -5.02 -2.36 -6.66
N ILE A 67 -3.94 -1.64 -6.36
CA ILE A 67 -3.77 -0.25 -6.82
C ILE A 67 -3.78 -0.14 -8.37
N HIS A 68 -3.41 -1.21 -9.07
CA HIS A 68 -3.44 -1.33 -10.53
C HIS A 68 -4.84 -1.21 -11.16
N LEU A 69 -5.91 -1.40 -10.38
CA LEU A 69 -7.30 -1.30 -10.85
C LEU A 69 -7.77 0.15 -11.02
N VAL A 70 -7.14 1.11 -10.33
CA VAL A 70 -7.53 2.54 -10.31
C VAL A 70 -6.53 3.41 -11.06
N ARG A 71 -6.24 3.05 -12.32
CA ARG A 71 -5.18 3.62 -13.16
C ARG A 71 -5.17 5.15 -13.22
N HIS A 72 -6.34 5.77 -13.36
CA HIS A 72 -6.46 7.23 -13.48
C HIS A 72 -6.08 7.96 -12.19
N TRP A 73 -6.11 7.27 -11.04
CA TRP A 73 -5.85 7.84 -9.73
C TRP A 73 -4.39 7.65 -9.29
N LEU A 74 -3.66 6.71 -9.89
CA LEU A 74 -2.26 6.44 -9.53
C LEU A 74 -1.32 7.67 -9.57
N PRO A 75 -1.41 8.58 -10.57
CA PRO A 75 -0.59 9.81 -10.54
C PRO A 75 -0.97 10.77 -9.39
N ILE A 76 -2.22 10.72 -8.93
CA ILE A 76 -2.68 11.52 -7.77
C ILE A 76 -2.14 10.91 -6.49
N LEU A 77 -2.19 9.58 -6.37
CA LEU A 77 -1.61 8.84 -5.25
C LEU A 77 -0.10 9.10 -5.13
N GLU A 78 0.66 9.01 -6.22
CA GLU A 78 2.12 9.26 -6.23
C GLU A 78 2.47 10.64 -5.63
N ARG A 79 1.87 11.73 -6.14
CA ARG A 79 2.10 13.08 -5.62
C ARG A 79 1.70 13.23 -4.15
N LYS A 80 0.66 12.53 -3.71
CA LYS A 80 0.25 12.53 -2.29
C LYS A 80 1.27 11.82 -1.42
N LEU A 81 1.81 10.69 -1.87
CA LEU A 81 2.83 9.94 -1.14
C LEU A 81 4.11 10.76 -0.97
N GLU A 82 4.56 11.47 -2.00
CA GLU A 82 5.70 12.39 -1.91
C GLU A 82 5.54 13.37 -0.75
N ARG A 83 4.40 14.08 -0.69
CA ARG A 83 4.11 15.03 0.40
C ARG A 83 3.99 14.34 1.77
N ILE A 84 3.27 13.23 1.83
CA ILE A 84 2.96 12.53 3.09
C ILE A 84 4.23 11.96 3.73
N LEU A 85 5.15 11.43 2.92
CA LEU A 85 6.40 10.85 3.43
C LEU A 85 7.31 11.88 4.10
N GLU A 86 7.20 13.15 3.77
CA GLU A 86 7.93 14.21 4.48
C GLU A 86 7.35 14.43 5.88
N ILE A 87 6.02 14.51 5.99
CA ILE A 87 5.34 15.02 7.19
C ILE A 87 4.75 13.97 8.14
N ALA A 88 4.67 12.69 7.74
CA ALA A 88 3.98 11.66 8.51
C ALA A 88 4.59 11.45 9.92
N GLN A 89 4.02 10.57 10.72
CA GLN A 89 4.64 10.11 11.98
C GLN A 89 5.70 9.03 11.71
N GLU A 90 6.64 8.85 12.62
CA GLU A 90 7.73 7.87 12.45
C GLU A 90 7.20 6.43 12.35
N ASN A 91 6.09 6.14 13.02
CA ASN A 91 5.44 4.83 13.04
C ASN A 91 4.54 4.55 11.84
N PHE A 92 4.24 5.55 11.02
CA PHE A 92 3.40 5.40 9.83
C PHE A 92 4.00 4.39 8.87
N ARG A 93 3.17 3.46 8.38
CA ARG A 93 3.55 2.48 7.36
C ARG A 93 2.45 2.39 6.31
N ILE A 94 2.85 2.30 5.05
CA ILE A 94 1.95 2.03 3.94
C ILE A 94 2.44 0.79 3.18
N PHE A 95 1.49 -0.09 2.92
CA PHE A 95 1.65 -1.32 2.16
C PHE A 95 0.73 -1.24 0.95
N MET A 96 1.27 -1.44 -0.24
CA MET A 96 0.51 -1.42 -1.49
C MET A 96 0.61 -2.78 -2.15
N SER A 97 -0.47 -3.25 -2.78
CA SER A 97 -0.43 -4.47 -3.58
C SER A 97 -0.89 -4.24 -5.02
N ALA A 98 -0.28 -4.97 -5.94
CA ALA A 98 -0.76 -5.07 -7.30
C ALA A 98 -0.45 -6.44 -7.91
N GLU A 99 -1.29 -6.86 -8.85
CA GLU A 99 -0.97 -7.97 -9.74
C GLU A 99 0.01 -7.49 -10.81
N PRO A 100 0.95 -8.34 -11.27
CA PRO A 100 1.83 -8.01 -12.37
C PRO A 100 1.03 -7.81 -13.66
N SER A 101 1.48 -6.88 -14.50
CA SER A 101 0.97 -6.78 -15.86
C SER A 101 1.44 -7.97 -16.69
N ALA A 102 0.58 -8.49 -17.57
CA ALA A 102 0.93 -9.56 -18.51
C ALA A 102 2.08 -9.16 -19.47
N ASP A 103 2.23 -7.85 -19.70
CA ASP A 103 3.35 -7.26 -20.43
C ASP A 103 4.09 -6.28 -19.51
N SER A 104 5.39 -6.49 -19.33
CA SER A 104 6.26 -5.66 -18.49
C SER A 104 6.38 -4.21 -18.97
N SER A 105 6.16 -3.95 -20.26
CA SER A 105 6.10 -2.60 -20.82
C SER A 105 4.76 -1.88 -20.60
N ALA A 106 3.73 -2.62 -20.16
CA ALA A 106 2.36 -2.12 -20.02
C ALA A 106 1.93 -1.90 -18.56
N HIS A 107 2.84 -2.02 -17.58
CA HIS A 107 2.44 -1.79 -16.20
C HIS A 107 2.00 -0.33 -15.99
N VAL A 108 0.95 -0.16 -15.20
CA VAL A 108 0.29 1.15 -14.97
C VAL A 108 0.76 1.84 -13.71
N ILE A 109 1.62 1.17 -12.93
CA ILE A 109 2.16 1.71 -11.69
C ILE A 109 3.16 2.83 -12.00
N PRO A 110 2.99 4.04 -11.44
CA PRO A 110 3.93 5.15 -11.61
C PRO A 110 5.36 4.80 -11.15
N PRO A 111 6.40 5.25 -11.87
CA PRO A 111 7.79 4.95 -11.52
C PRO A 111 8.19 5.41 -10.12
N GLY A 112 7.74 6.59 -9.65
CA GLY A 112 8.08 7.10 -8.33
C GLY A 112 7.57 6.20 -7.20
N ILE A 113 6.37 5.62 -7.35
CA ILE A 113 5.88 4.60 -6.40
C ILE A 113 6.83 3.40 -6.35
N LEU A 114 7.34 2.94 -7.49
CA LEU A 114 8.25 1.78 -7.56
C LEU A 114 9.68 2.11 -7.09
N GLU A 115 10.16 3.33 -7.30
CA GLU A 115 11.50 3.78 -6.91
C GLU A 115 11.60 4.04 -5.41
N HIS A 116 10.54 4.59 -4.81
CA HIS A 116 10.48 4.90 -3.39
C HIS A 116 10.01 3.72 -2.51
N SER A 117 9.68 2.57 -3.10
CA SER A 117 9.21 1.40 -2.36
C SER A 117 10.22 0.27 -2.24
N ILE A 118 10.15 -0.40 -1.10
CA ILE A 118 10.70 -1.74 -0.92
C ILE A 118 9.76 -2.70 -1.65
N LYS A 119 10.24 -3.23 -2.77
CA LYS A 119 9.52 -4.19 -3.60
C LYS A 119 9.68 -5.59 -3.02
N ILE A 120 8.57 -6.26 -2.79
CA ILE A 120 8.52 -7.63 -2.25
C ILE A 120 7.76 -8.50 -3.25
N THR A 121 8.45 -9.52 -3.73
CA THR A 121 7.86 -10.61 -4.52
C THR A 121 7.82 -11.85 -3.64
N ASN A 122 6.73 -12.62 -3.73
CA ASN A 122 6.69 -13.94 -3.12
C ASN A 122 6.80 -14.95 -4.27
N GLU A 123 7.98 -15.54 -4.41
CA GLU A 123 8.21 -16.64 -5.36
C GLU A 123 7.88 -17.93 -4.63
N SER A 124 6.86 -18.66 -5.09
CA SER A 124 6.59 -20.00 -4.57
C SER A 124 7.72 -20.92 -5.02
N HIS A 125 8.60 -21.32 -4.10
CA HIS A 125 9.49 -22.45 -4.34
C HIS A 125 8.63 -23.71 -4.49
N THR A 126 8.50 -24.18 -5.74
CA THR A 126 7.89 -25.49 -6.04
C THR A 126 8.94 -26.56 -5.83
#